data_AF-A0A4Q0AV20-F1
#
_entry.id   AF-A0A4Q0AV20-F1
#
_cell.length_a   1.000
_cell.length_b   1.000
_cell.length_c   1.000
_cell.angle_alpha   90.00
_cell.angle_beta   90.00
_cell.angle_gamma   90.00
#
_symmetry.space_group_name_H-M   'P 1'
#
loop_
_entity.id
_entity.type
_entity.pdbx_description
1 polymer ?
#
loop_
_entity_poly.entity_id
_entity_poly.type
_entity_poly.pdbx_seq_one_letter_code
_entity_poly.pdbx_strand_id
1 'polypeptide(L)'
;MKDFIIAVDFDGTCVEHNFPLIGENVPFAVETLQWLQNKGVKLLLWTMRSGDHLTYAVDWWVKHGLQLHGINANPAQKAWTSSPKAYAHL
;
A
#
# COMPACT_ATOMS: atom_id res chain seq x y z
N MET A 1 -9.14 -12.42 -15.15
CA MET A 1 -9.15 -10.94 -15.13
C MET A 1 -7.72 -10.45 -15.30
N LYS A 2 -7.52 -9.31 -15.97
CA LYS A 2 -6.20 -8.69 -16.08
C LYS A 2 -5.74 -8.27 -14.69
N ASP A 3 -4.48 -8.51 -14.33
CA ASP A 3 -3.90 -8.06 -13.07
C ASP A 3 -4.03 -6.53 -12.97
N PHE A 4 -4.87 -6.03 -12.05
CA PHE A 4 -5.02 -4.61 -11.77
C PHE A 4 -4.30 -4.28 -10.46
N ILE A 5 -3.51 -3.20 -10.47
CA ILE A 5 -2.62 -2.83 -9.36
C ILE A 5 -2.96 -1.40 -8.97
N ILE A 6 -3.24 -1.16 -7.69
CA ILE A 6 -3.47 0.18 -7.14
C ILE A 6 -2.32 0.52 -6.20
N ALA A 7 -1.68 1.67 -6.42
CA ALA A 7 -0.77 2.28 -5.46
C ALA A 7 -1.59 3.01 -4.39
N VAL A 8 -1.33 2.70 -3.12
CA VAL A 8 -2.08 3.22 -1.99
C VAL A 8 -1.13 3.99 -1.09
N ASP A 9 -1.38 5.29 -0.95
CA ASP A 9 -0.71 6.12 0.05
C ASP A 9 -1.10 5.71 1.48
N PHE A 10 -0.30 6.06 2.47
CA PHE A 10 -0.49 5.61 3.85
C PHE A 10 -1.01 6.73 4.78
N ASP A 11 -0.21 7.77 5.03
CA ASP A 11 -0.52 8.84 5.99
C ASP A 11 -1.51 9.87 5.41
N GLY A 12 -2.70 9.94 5.99
CA GLY A 12 -3.82 10.71 5.45
C GLY A 12 -4.68 9.93 4.45
N THR A 13 -4.36 8.66 4.21
CA THR A 13 -5.07 7.78 3.25
C THR A 13 -5.59 6.50 3.93
N CYS A 14 -4.70 5.66 4.47
CA CYS A 14 -5.09 4.47 5.25
C CYS A 14 -5.40 4.83 6.71
N VAL A 15 -4.60 5.74 7.25
CA VAL A 15 -4.69 6.25 8.62
C VAL A 15 -4.68 7.77 8.60
N GLU A 16 -5.18 8.42 9.65
CA GLU A 16 -5.04 9.86 9.81
C GLU A 16 -3.56 10.27 9.79
N HIS A 17 -3.26 11.47 9.30
CA HIS A 17 -1.88 11.94 9.24
C HIS A 17 -1.37 12.24 10.65
N ASN A 18 -0.53 11.34 11.19
CA ASN A 18 0.05 11.46 12.52
C ASN A 18 1.54 11.05 12.58
N PHE A 19 2.25 11.17 11.46
CA PHE A 19 3.69 10.88 11.40
C PHE A 19 4.45 11.66 12.50
N PRO A 20 5.36 11.03 13.27
CA PRO A 20 5.98 9.71 13.04
C PRO A 20 5.19 8.50 13.57
N LEU A 21 4.10 8.72 14.29
CA LEU A 21 3.24 7.67 14.85
C LEU A 21 2.29 7.12 13.78
N ILE A 22 1.61 6.02 14.10
CA ILE A 22 0.49 5.52 13.28
C ILE A 22 -0.77 6.26 13.76
N GLY A 23 -1.49 6.91 12.84
CA GLY A 23 -2.78 7.53 13.13
C GLY A 23 -3.90 6.51 13.32
N GLU A 24 -5.07 7.01 13.72
CA GLU A 24 -6.29 6.20 13.72
C GLU A 24 -6.67 5.82 12.28
N ASN A 25 -7.41 4.72 12.11
CA ASN A 25 -7.87 4.30 10.79
C ASN A 25 -8.76 5.38 10.18
N VAL A 26 -8.50 5.76 8.91
CA VAL A 26 -9.47 6.56 8.15
C VAL A 26 -10.76 5.74 8.01
N PRO A 27 -11.95 6.33 8.20
CA PRO A 27 -13.21 5.59 8.12
C PRO A 27 -13.33 4.78 6.83
N PHE A 28 -13.67 3.49 6.97
CA PHE A 28 -13.83 2.52 5.89
C PHE A 28 -12.57 2.17 5.09
N ALA A 29 -11.38 2.66 5.46
CA ALA A 29 -10.15 2.39 4.71
C ALA A 29 -9.84 0.88 4.68
N VAL A 30 -9.87 0.21 5.83
CA VAL A 30 -9.58 -1.23 5.92
C VAL A 30 -10.59 -2.04 5.13
N GLU A 31 -11.88 -1.79 5.32
CA GLU A 31 -12.98 -2.49 4.66
C GLU A 31 -12.91 -2.31 3.13
N THR A 32 -12.54 -1.12 2.68
CA THR A 32 -12.39 -0.81 1.25
C THR A 32 -11.20 -1.55 0.64
N LEU A 33 -10.05 -1.56 1.32
CA LEU A 33 -8.86 -2.28 0.86
C LEU A 33 -9.14 -3.79 0.82
N GLN A 34 -9.78 -4.36 1.84
CA GLN A 34 -10.20 -5.77 1.86
C GLN A 34 -11.18 -6.08 0.72
N TRP A 35 -12.16 -5.21 0.49
CA TRP A 35 -13.11 -5.36 -0.62
C TRP A 35 -12.41 -5.35 -1.99
N LEU A 36 -11.44 -4.47 -2.20
CA LEU A 36 -10.62 -4.43 -3.41
C LEU A 36 -9.84 -5.74 -3.61
N GLN A 37 -9.19 -6.26 -2.56
CA GLN A 37 -8.47 -7.53 -2.63
C GLN A 37 -9.39 -8.70 -2.95
N ASN A 38 -10.59 -8.73 -2.37
CA ASN A 38 -11.61 -9.74 -2.65
C ASN A 38 -12.11 -9.70 -4.12
N LYS A 39 -11.93 -8.58 -4.82
CA LYS A 39 -12.17 -8.46 -6.26
C LYS A 39 -10.96 -8.81 -7.12
N GLY A 40 -9.86 -9.25 -6.52
CA GLY A 40 -8.62 -9.62 -7.20
C GLY A 40 -7.70 -8.44 -7.52
N VAL A 41 -7.92 -7.27 -6.90
CA VAL A 41 -7.04 -6.12 -7.05
C VAL A 41 -5.79 -6.31 -6.19
N LYS A 42 -4.62 -6.05 -6.79
CA LYS A 42 -3.32 -6.05 -6.11
C LYS A 42 -3.05 -4.66 -5.54
N LEU A 43 -2.68 -4.59 -4.26
CA LEU A 43 -2.42 -3.33 -3.57
C LEU A 43 -0.91 -3.15 -3.36
N LEU A 44 -0.38 -1.99 -3.74
CA LEU A 44 1.01 -1.61 -3.57
C LEU A 44 1.07 -0.46 -2.57
N LEU A 45 1.81 -0.64 -1.47
CA LEU A 45 2.03 0.43 -0.51
C LEU A 45 2.94 1.49 -1.13
N TRP A 46 2.49 2.72 -1.22
CA TRP A 46 3.22 3.84 -1.81
C TRP A 46 3.35 4.97 -0.78
N THR A 47 4.43 4.99 -0.01
CA THR A 47 4.60 5.90 1.12
C THR A 47 6.00 6.48 1.15
N MET A 48 6.11 7.70 1.68
CA MET A 48 7.40 8.32 1.99
C MET A 48 8.05 7.76 3.27
N ARG A 49 7.35 6.92 4.05
CA ARG A 49 7.94 6.24 5.22
C ARG A 49 9.11 5.36 4.82
N SER A 50 10.12 5.30 5.68
CA SER A 50 11.34 4.52 5.50
C SER A 50 11.86 3.99 6.85
N GLY A 51 12.78 3.02 6.81
CA GLY A 51 13.34 2.38 8.00
C GLY A 51 12.26 1.78 8.91
N ASP A 52 12.37 1.99 10.22
CA ASP A 52 11.42 1.48 11.21
C ASP A 52 10.01 2.00 10.99
N HIS A 53 9.85 3.25 10.52
CA HIS A 53 8.52 3.81 10.24
C HIS A 53 7.81 3.10 9.09
N LEU A 54 8.56 2.61 8.10
CA LEU A 54 8.01 1.78 7.03
C LEU A 54 7.59 0.42 7.57
N THR A 55 8.40 -0.17 8.47
CA THR A 55 8.06 -1.43 9.15
C THR A 55 6.73 -1.29 9.91
N TYR A 56 6.55 -0.20 10.68
CA TYR A 56 5.28 0.04 11.38
C TYR A 56 4.08 0.21 10.44
N ALA A 57 4.28 0.83 9.27
CA ALA A 57 3.23 0.90 8.27
C ALA A 57 2.90 -0.49 7.72
N VAL A 58 3.91 -1.29 7.37
CA VAL A 58 3.71 -2.68 6.89
C VAL A 58 3.02 -3.55 7.95
N ASP A 59 3.39 -3.43 9.23
CA ASP A 59 2.77 -4.15 10.34
C ASP A 59 1.28 -3.80 10.48
N TRP A 60 0.90 -2.56 10.22
CA TRP A 60 -0.52 -2.16 10.16
C TRP A 60 -1.28 -2.92 9.08
N TRP A 61 -0.71 -3.12 7.88
CA TRP A 61 -1.32 -3.92 6.82
C TRP A 61 -1.50 -5.38 7.26
N VAL A 62 -0.44 -5.98 7.81
CA VAL A 62 -0.45 -7.37 8.29
C VAL A 62 -1.49 -7.57 9.39
N LYS A 63 -1.57 -6.65 10.37
CA LYS A 63 -2.54 -6.69 11.48
C LYS A 63 -3.99 -6.71 11.00
N HIS A 64 -4.30 -6.04 9.88
CA HIS A 64 -5.64 -5.99 9.30
C HIS A 64 -5.91 -7.08 8.25
N GLY A 65 -5.00 -8.05 8.10
CA GLY A 65 -5.13 -9.15 7.15
C GLY A 65 -5.03 -8.72 5.69
N LEU A 66 -4.43 -7.56 5.41
CA LEU A 66 -4.25 -7.04 4.06
C LEU A 66 -2.91 -7.50 3.50
N GLN A 67 -2.91 -7.95 2.24
CA GLN A 67 -1.70 -8.42 1.56
C GLN A 67 -1.12 -7.35 0.64
N LEU A 68 0.19 -7.13 0.68
CA LEU A 68 0.86 -6.20 -0.22
C LEU A 68 1.45 -6.94 -1.43
N HIS A 69 1.14 -6.47 -2.64
CA HIS A 69 1.81 -6.88 -3.87
C HIS A 69 3.23 -6.32 -3.95
N GLY A 70 3.45 -5.14 -3.39
CA GLY A 70 4.76 -4.49 -3.34
C GLY A 70 4.76 -3.32 -2.36
N ILE A 71 5.97 -2.87 -2.01
CA ILE A 71 6.21 -1.75 -1.11
C ILE A 71 7.15 -0.78 -1.83
N ASN A 72 6.66 0.43 -2.14
CA ASN A 72 7.33 1.50 -2.88
C ASN A 72 7.92 1.11 -4.26
N ALA A 73 7.68 -0.12 -4.71
CA ALA A 73 8.12 -0.66 -5.98
C ALA A 73 7.20 -1.80 -6.39
N ASN A 74 6.92 -1.90 -7.70
CA ASN A 74 6.24 -3.07 -8.26
C ASN A 74 7.28 -4.17 -8.54
N PRO A 75 7.16 -5.38 -7.98
CA PRO A 75 8.16 -6.45 -8.13
C PRO A 75 8.52 -6.80 -9.58
N ALA A 76 7.57 -6.67 -10.51
CA ALA A 76 7.79 -7.02 -11.90
C ALA A 76 8.39 -5.88 -12.75
N GLN A 77 8.41 -4.63 -12.25
CA GLN A 77 8.71 -3.48 -13.12
C GLN A 77 10.16 -3.43 -13.60
N LYS A 78 11.09 -3.99 -12.82
CA LYS A 78 12.53 -3.96 -13.14
C LYS A 78 12.90 -4.80 -14.36
N ALA A 79 12.00 -5.68 -14.81
CA ALA A 79 12.19 -6.44 -16.03
C ALA A 79 12.09 -5.59 -17.32
N TRP A 80 11.45 -4.40 -17.25
CA TRP A 80 11.17 -3.59 -18.45
C TRP A 80 11.46 -2.09 -18.28
N THR A 81 11.78 -1.61 -17.08
CA THR A 81 12.23 -0.24 -16.87
C THR A 81 13.24 -0.12 -15.73
N SER A 82 14.20 0.79 -15.88
CA SER A 82 15.11 1.22 -14.79
C SER A 82 14.49 2.27 -13.88
N SER A 83 13.31 2.82 -14.24
CA SER A 83 12.67 3.90 -13.50
C SER A 83 12.53 3.58 -12.00
N PRO A 84 12.81 4.56 -11.11
CA PRO A 84 12.59 4.41 -9.68
C PRO A 84 11.11 4.60 -9.29
N LYS A 85 10.27 5.17 -10.16
CA LYS A 85 8.85 5.37 -9.88
C LYS A 85 8.12 4.03 -9.88
N ALA A 86 7.39 3.72 -8.81
CA ALA A 86 6.52 2.55 -8.75
C ALA A 86 5.47 2.59 -9.86
N TYR A 87 5.31 1.48 -10.58
CA TYR A 87 4.25 1.31 -11.58
C TYR A 87 3.00 0.65 -10.97
N ALA A 88 1.88 1.36 -11.05
CA ALA A 88 0.54 0.88 -10.76
C ALA A 88 -0.43 1.41 -11.83
N HIS A 89 -1.62 0.80 -11.92
CA HIS A 89 -2.65 1.20 -12.89
C HIS A 89 -3.49 2.38 -12.38
N LEU A 90 -3.63 2.50 -11.05
CA LEU A 90 -4.24 3.62 -10.34
C LEU A 90 -3.34 4.01 -9.16
#